data_AF-A0A7V7KCA0-F1
#
_entry.id   AF-A0A7V7KCA0-F1
#
_cell.length_a   1.000
_cell.length_b   1.000
_cell.length_c   1.000
_cell.angle_alpha   90.00
_cell.angle_beta   90.00
_cell.angle_gamma   90.00
#
_symmetry.space_group_name_H-M   'P 1'
#
loop_
_entity.id
_entity.type
_entity.pdbx_description
1 polymer ?
#
loop_
_entity_poly.entity_id
_entity_poly.type
_entity_poly.pdbx_seq_one_letter_code
_entity_poly.pdbx_strand_id
1 'polypeptide(L)'
;MTAATNPFEVFADTYTPRPVKARRKRPANGQAMSAKDERLEERSRLAANYRREEARRTAEALASPLGKHLASLLAEFDKLTIDDADVMIGRIEAQDWLLRADEDFRRLALRLIDKRIGRIRGDAGLVELDDPLPGDPDNAFFIIKRLLRAA
;
A
#
# COMPACT_ATOMS: atom_id res chain seq x y z
N MET A 1 -77.89 43.23 -10.53
CA MET A 1 -77.34 42.30 -11.53
C MET A 1 -75.89 42.06 -11.18
N THR A 2 -75.57 40.84 -10.75
CA THR A 2 -74.27 40.42 -10.22
C THR A 2 -73.20 40.47 -11.32
N ALA A 3 -72.12 41.22 -11.09
CA ALA A 3 -70.95 41.19 -11.97
C ALA A 3 -70.37 39.78 -11.95
N ALA A 4 -70.27 39.15 -13.12
CA ALA A 4 -69.66 37.83 -13.25
C ALA A 4 -68.16 37.97 -12.98
N THR A 5 -67.71 37.53 -11.80
CA THR A 5 -66.30 37.42 -11.45
C THR A 5 -65.60 36.57 -12.51
N ASN A 6 -64.60 37.15 -13.18
CA ASN A 6 -63.87 36.48 -14.24
C ASN A 6 -63.11 35.26 -13.65
N PRO A 7 -63.43 34.03 -14.07
CA PRO A 7 -62.85 32.82 -13.48
C PRO A 7 -61.33 32.71 -13.72
N PHE A 8 -60.78 33.49 -14.67
CA PHE A 8 -59.34 33.51 -14.96
C PHE A 8 -58.54 34.44 -14.03
N GLU A 9 -59.17 35.42 -13.39
CA GLU A 9 -58.48 36.30 -12.42
C GLU A 9 -58.14 35.55 -11.13
N VAL A 10 -59.07 34.71 -10.65
CA VAL A 10 -58.85 33.85 -9.47
C VAL A 10 -57.68 32.89 -9.70
N PHE A 11 -57.56 32.35 -10.91
CA PHE A 11 -56.48 31.45 -11.28
C PHE A 11 -55.12 32.16 -11.30
N ALA A 12 -55.05 33.41 -11.77
CA ALA A 12 -53.81 34.18 -11.80
C ALA A 12 -53.28 34.49 -10.39
N ASP A 13 -54.17 34.81 -9.45
CA ASP A 13 -53.80 35.11 -8.06
C ASP A 13 -53.36 33.88 -7.26
N THR A 14 -53.80 32.67 -7.64
CA THR A 14 -53.37 31.40 -7.01
C THR A 14 -52.25 30.68 -7.75
N TYR A 15 -51.88 31.12 -8.95
CA TYR A 15 -50.90 30.41 -9.77
C TYR A 15 -49.47 30.64 -9.25
N THR A 16 -48.96 29.68 -8.48
CA THR A 16 -47.52 29.60 -8.18
C THR A 16 -46.82 28.81 -9.29
N PRO A 17 -45.90 29.41 -10.07
CA PRO A 17 -45.19 28.66 -11.10
C PRO A 17 -44.39 27.52 -10.45
N ARG A 18 -44.52 26.30 -11.00
CA ARG A 18 -43.74 25.15 -10.51
C ARG A 18 -42.25 25.46 -10.66
N PRO A 19 -41.42 25.25 -9.61
CA PRO A 19 -39.99 25.47 -9.73
C PRO A 19 -39.42 24.50 -10.76
N VAL A 20 -39.06 25.02 -11.93
CA VAL A 20 -38.30 24.26 -12.91
C VAL A 20 -36.92 24.05 -12.32
N LYS A 21 -36.52 22.79 -12.10
CA LYS A 21 -35.16 22.48 -11.64
C LYS A 21 -34.19 23.16 -12.59
N ALA A 22 -33.45 24.15 -12.09
CA ALA A 22 -32.41 24.81 -12.86
C ALA A 22 -31.51 23.71 -13.42
N ARG A 23 -31.44 23.60 -14.76
CA ARG A 23 -30.51 22.70 -15.43
C ARG A 23 -29.13 23.08 -14.90
N ARG A 24 -28.54 22.24 -14.05
CA ARG A 24 -27.18 22.43 -13.52
C ARG A 24 -26.30 22.77 -14.73
N LYS A 25 -25.88 24.02 -14.84
CA LYS A 25 -24.81 24.38 -15.77
C LYS A 25 -23.63 23.55 -15.31
N ARG A 26 -23.24 22.55 -16.10
CA ARG A 26 -21.92 21.92 -15.93
C ARG A 26 -20.92 23.09 -15.90
N PRO A 27 -20.06 23.20 -14.89
CA PRO A 27 -19.08 24.27 -14.88
C PRO A 27 -18.30 24.19 -16.20
N ALA A 28 -18.32 25.27 -16.97
CA ALA A 28 -17.66 25.38 -18.27
C ALA A 28 -16.13 25.53 -18.14
N ASN A 29 -15.59 25.26 -16.96
CA ASN A 29 -14.17 25.34 -16.68
C ASN A 29 -13.71 23.93 -16.33
N GLY A 30 -13.08 23.26 -17.30
CA GLY A 30 -11.96 22.41 -16.94
C GLY A 30 -10.99 23.32 -16.20
N GLN A 31 -11.00 23.26 -14.87
CA GLN A 31 -9.99 23.93 -14.08
C GLN A 31 -8.67 23.33 -14.55
N ALA A 32 -7.89 24.09 -15.32
CA ALA A 32 -6.53 23.72 -15.64
C ALA A 32 -5.88 23.40 -14.30
N MET A 33 -5.42 22.15 -14.15
CA MET A 33 -4.77 21.72 -12.93
C MET A 33 -3.66 22.71 -12.61
N SER A 34 -3.56 23.10 -11.34
CA SER A 34 -2.43 23.94 -10.94
C SER A 34 -1.14 23.20 -11.29
N ALA A 35 -0.08 23.92 -11.67
CA ALA A 35 1.24 23.31 -11.87
C ALA A 35 1.71 22.49 -10.64
N LYS A 36 1.19 22.79 -9.44
CA LYS A 36 1.41 21.98 -8.23
C LYS A 36 0.67 20.63 -8.28
N ASP A 37 -0.58 20.62 -8.74
CA ASP A 37 -1.40 19.42 -8.86
C ASP A 37 -0.85 18.51 -9.97
N GLU A 38 -0.41 19.09 -11.09
CA GLU A 38 0.26 18.36 -12.17
C GLU A 38 1.52 17.65 -11.68
N ARG A 39 2.37 18.34 -10.90
CA ARG A 39 3.56 17.73 -10.30
C ARG A 39 3.22 16.64 -9.29
N LEU A 40 2.16 16.79 -8.52
CA LEU A 40 1.73 15.77 -7.56
C LEU A 40 1.20 14.52 -8.29
N GLU A 41 0.44 14.72 -9.36
CA GLU A 41 -0.03 13.62 -10.21
C GLU A 41 1.14 12.92 -10.90
N GLU A 42 2.08 13.66 -11.45
CA GLU A 42 3.28 13.10 -12.09
C GLU A 42 4.08 12.26 -11.09
N ARG A 43 4.36 12.79 -9.89
CA ARG A 43 5.01 12.03 -8.82
C ARG A 43 4.24 10.77 -8.46
N SER A 44 2.91 10.86 -8.36
CA SER A 44 2.05 9.71 -8.05
C SER A 44 2.11 8.65 -9.15
N ARG A 45 2.12 9.06 -10.42
CA ARG A 45 2.27 8.17 -11.58
C ARG A 45 3.64 7.49 -11.60
N LEU A 46 4.72 8.25 -11.38
CA LEU A 46 6.08 7.71 -11.30
C LEU A 46 6.23 6.71 -10.16
N ALA A 47 5.71 7.02 -8.98
CA ALA A 47 5.71 6.11 -7.84
C ALA A 47 4.88 4.84 -8.11
N ALA A 48 3.73 4.96 -8.78
CA ALA A 48 2.93 3.80 -9.19
C ALA A 48 3.66 2.91 -10.19
N ASN A 49 4.31 3.50 -11.20
CA ASN A 49 5.09 2.77 -12.20
C ASN A 49 6.28 2.05 -11.55
N TYR A 50 7.02 2.74 -10.67
CA TYR A 50 8.11 2.13 -9.92
C TYR A 50 7.64 0.93 -9.09
N ARG A 51 6.54 1.07 -8.34
CA ARG A 51 5.99 -0.04 -7.55
C ARG A 51 5.59 -1.24 -8.41
N ARG A 52 5.03 -1.02 -9.60
CA ARG A 52 4.65 -2.09 -10.53
C ARG A 52 5.88 -2.82 -11.05
N GLU A 53 6.89 -2.07 -11.48
CA GLU A 53 8.14 -2.65 -11.98
C GLU A 53 8.89 -3.42 -10.89
N GLU A 54 8.93 -2.89 -9.67
CA GLU A 54 9.53 -3.57 -8.52
C GLU A 54 8.78 -4.86 -8.14
N ALA A 55 7.44 -4.82 -8.18
CA ALA A 55 6.61 -6.00 -7.99
C ALA A 55 6.84 -7.05 -9.07
N ARG A 56 6.99 -6.63 -10.34
CA ARG A 56 7.31 -7.53 -11.45
C ARG A 56 8.65 -8.22 -11.24
N ARG A 57 9.71 -7.47 -10.94
CA ARG A 57 11.05 -8.03 -10.67
C ARG A 57 11.04 -9.01 -9.50
N THR A 58 10.32 -8.67 -8.44
CA THR A 58 10.14 -9.57 -7.29
C THR A 58 9.44 -10.86 -7.71
N ALA A 59 8.38 -10.78 -8.51
CA ALA A 59 7.65 -11.94 -9.00
C ALA A 59 8.51 -12.82 -9.93
N GLU A 60 9.29 -12.21 -10.82
CA GLU A 60 10.24 -12.90 -11.70
C GLU A 60 11.32 -13.64 -10.88
N ALA A 61 11.90 -12.98 -9.87
CA ALA A 61 12.88 -13.60 -8.98
C ALA A 61 12.28 -14.76 -8.19
N LEU A 62 11.04 -14.62 -7.69
CA LEU A 62 10.32 -15.70 -6.97
C LEU A 62 9.90 -16.86 -7.89
N ALA A 63 9.76 -16.64 -9.20
CA ALA A 63 9.47 -17.69 -10.15
C ALA A 63 10.69 -18.60 -10.44
N SER A 64 11.91 -18.15 -10.11
CA SER A 64 13.13 -18.94 -10.24
C SER A 64 13.14 -20.15 -9.28
N PRO A 65 13.97 -21.19 -9.52
CA PRO A 65 14.07 -22.33 -8.60
C PRO A 65 14.42 -21.94 -7.16
N LEU A 66 15.41 -21.05 -6.97
CA LEU A 66 15.74 -20.50 -5.65
C LEU A 66 14.62 -19.64 -5.07
N GLY A 67 13.94 -18.88 -5.93
CA GLY A 67 12.76 -18.11 -5.60
C GLY A 67 11.62 -18.94 -5.01
N LYS A 68 11.40 -20.16 -5.52
CA LYS A 68 10.41 -21.09 -4.97
C LYS A 68 10.78 -21.59 -3.57
N HIS A 69 12.07 -21.89 -3.32
CA HIS A 69 12.53 -22.22 -1.98
C HIS A 69 12.33 -21.05 -1.00
N LEU A 70 12.64 -19.83 -1.45
CA LEU A 70 12.38 -18.62 -0.66
C LEU A 70 10.89 -18.40 -0.41
N ALA A 71 10.02 -18.61 -1.41
CA ALA A 71 8.57 -18.49 -1.24
C ALA A 71 8.03 -19.49 -0.21
N SER A 72 8.51 -20.74 -0.22
CA SER A 72 8.15 -21.74 0.79
C SER A 72 8.62 -21.33 2.18
N LEU A 73 9.87 -20.85 2.32
CA LEU A 73 10.40 -20.35 3.59
C LEU A 73 9.56 -19.18 4.13
N LEU A 74 9.19 -18.23 3.26
CA LEU A 74 8.36 -17.09 3.65
C LEU A 74 6.95 -17.53 4.08
N ALA A 75 6.36 -18.52 3.43
CA ALA A 75 5.05 -19.07 3.80
C ALA A 75 5.08 -19.77 5.17
N GLU A 76 6.23 -20.30 5.58
CA GLU A 76 6.42 -20.79 6.94
C GLU A 76 6.43 -19.66 7.97
N PHE A 77 7.02 -18.51 7.64
CA PHE A 77 7.05 -17.33 8.51
C PHE A 77 5.68 -16.70 8.71
N ASP A 78 4.75 -16.91 7.78
CA ASP A 78 3.38 -16.41 7.90
C ASP A 78 2.63 -16.98 9.12
N LYS A 79 3.13 -18.10 9.70
CA LYS A 79 2.56 -18.76 10.89
C LYS A 79 3.23 -18.34 12.20
N LEU A 80 4.31 -17.57 12.14
CA LEU A 80 5.08 -17.18 13.31
C LEU A 80 4.46 -15.96 14.00
N THR A 81 4.70 -15.86 15.30
CA THR A 81 4.29 -14.77 16.17
C THR A 81 5.50 -13.98 16.67
N ILE A 82 5.27 -12.96 17.49
CA ILE A 82 6.35 -12.12 18.03
C ILE A 82 7.33 -12.90 18.91
N ASP A 83 6.87 -13.97 19.57
CA ASP A 83 7.68 -14.81 20.45
C ASP A 83 8.56 -15.81 19.68
N ASP A 84 8.34 -15.96 18.36
CA ASP A 84 9.02 -16.95 17.51
C ASP A 84 10.26 -16.37 16.80
N ALA A 85 10.85 -15.30 17.31
CA ALA A 85 12.02 -14.64 16.72
C ALA A 85 13.20 -15.62 16.53
N ASP A 86 13.51 -16.42 17.56
CA ASP A 86 14.59 -17.41 17.50
C ASP A 86 14.31 -18.53 16.50
N VAL A 87 13.04 -18.92 16.35
CA VAL A 87 12.61 -19.92 15.37
C VAL A 87 12.84 -19.40 13.95
N MET A 88 12.53 -18.12 13.69
CA MET A 88 12.80 -17.49 12.39
C MET A 88 14.30 -17.49 12.08
N ILE A 89 15.14 -17.08 13.04
CA ILE A 89 16.59 -17.04 12.89
C ILE A 89 17.14 -18.43 12.59
N GLY A 90 16.80 -19.43 13.40
CA GLY A 90 17.29 -20.81 13.23
C GLY A 90 16.88 -21.43 11.90
N ARG A 91 15.67 -21.11 11.39
CA ARG A 91 15.24 -21.58 10.06
C ARG A 91 16.09 -20.99 8.93
N ILE A 92 16.48 -19.72 9.04
CA ILE A 92 17.33 -19.04 8.05
C ILE A 92 18.76 -19.61 8.11
N GLU A 93 19.29 -19.83 9.30
CA GLU A 93 20.60 -20.46 9.49
C GLU A 93 20.68 -21.85 8.86
N ALA A 94 19.58 -22.62 8.90
CA ALA A 94 19.51 -23.94 8.27
C ALA A 94 19.43 -23.89 6.73
N GLN A 95 19.21 -22.73 6.11
CA GLN A 95 19.12 -22.59 4.65
C GLN A 95 20.47 -22.28 4.01
N ASP A 96 21.36 -23.29 3.93
CA ASP A 96 22.68 -23.17 3.30
C ASP A 96 22.62 -22.58 1.87
N TRP A 97 21.57 -22.91 1.11
CA TRP A 97 21.35 -22.40 -0.24
C TRP A 97 21.11 -20.88 -0.27
N LEU A 98 20.46 -20.32 0.76
CA LEU A 98 20.17 -18.90 0.86
C LEU A 98 21.43 -18.13 1.27
N LEU A 99 22.20 -18.68 2.22
CA LEU A 99 23.45 -18.07 2.68
C LEU A 99 24.50 -17.97 1.55
N ARG A 100 24.50 -18.96 0.65
CA ARG A 100 25.42 -19.06 -0.50
C ARG A 100 24.90 -18.40 -1.79
N ALA A 101 23.66 -17.91 -1.81
CA ALA A 101 23.10 -17.23 -2.98
C ALA A 101 23.90 -15.98 -3.37
N ASP A 102 23.63 -15.40 -4.53
CA ASP A 102 24.22 -14.11 -4.89
C ASP A 102 23.73 -12.98 -3.96
N GLU A 103 24.47 -11.88 -3.93
CA GLU A 103 24.18 -10.78 -3.01
C GLU A 103 22.83 -10.12 -3.30
N ASP A 104 22.45 -9.97 -4.56
CA ASP A 104 21.18 -9.36 -4.95
C ASP A 104 20.00 -10.21 -4.47
N PHE A 105 20.11 -11.54 -4.60
CA PHE A 105 19.11 -12.46 -4.08
C PHE A 105 19.04 -12.45 -2.55
N ARG A 106 20.18 -12.36 -1.84
CA ARG A 106 20.19 -12.21 -0.37
C ARG A 106 19.56 -10.89 0.07
N ARG A 107 19.81 -9.79 -0.64
CA ARG A 107 19.16 -8.48 -0.40
C ARG A 107 17.66 -8.55 -0.64
N LEU A 108 17.22 -9.24 -1.71
CA LEU A 108 15.81 -9.48 -1.97
C LEU A 108 15.16 -10.28 -0.85
N ALA A 109 15.79 -11.38 -0.42
CA ALA A 109 15.32 -12.21 0.67
C ALA A 109 15.19 -11.41 1.97
N LEU A 110 16.23 -10.65 2.36
CA LEU A 110 16.20 -9.79 3.55
C LEU A 110 15.00 -8.83 3.50
N ARG A 111 14.79 -8.14 2.38
CA ARG A 111 13.66 -7.21 2.20
C ARG A 111 12.30 -7.89 2.32
N LEU A 112 12.18 -9.13 1.83
CA LEU A 112 10.94 -9.89 1.93
C LEU A 112 10.70 -10.39 3.35
N ILE A 113 11.75 -10.78 4.07
CA ILE A 113 11.69 -11.21 5.48
C ILE A 113 11.33 -10.02 6.37
N ASP A 114 11.94 -8.87 6.16
CA ASP A 114 11.66 -7.62 6.87
C ASP A 114 10.17 -7.26 6.83
N LYS A 115 9.53 -7.37 5.66
CA LYS A 115 8.07 -7.19 5.53
C LYS A 115 7.25 -8.15 6.41
N ARG A 116 7.72 -9.38 6.64
CA ARG A 116 7.02 -10.35 7.51
C ARG A 116 7.27 -10.01 8.98
N ILE A 117 8.48 -9.60 9.34
CA ILE A 117 8.78 -9.10 10.69
C ILE A 117 7.87 -7.91 11.00
N GLY A 118 7.78 -6.93 10.09
CA GLY A 118 6.89 -5.77 10.23
C GLY A 118 5.42 -6.19 10.42
N ARG A 119 4.92 -7.12 9.60
CA ARG A 119 3.57 -7.69 9.75
C ARG A 119 3.36 -8.34 11.13
N ILE A 120 4.27 -9.22 11.55
CA ILE A 120 4.19 -9.93 12.84
C ILE A 120 4.15 -8.93 14.00
N ARG A 121 4.96 -7.87 13.92
CA ARG A 121 4.96 -6.79 14.92
C ARG A 121 3.64 -6.01 14.91
N GLY A 122 3.12 -5.69 13.72
CA GLY A 122 1.83 -5.03 13.55
C GLY A 122 0.67 -5.86 14.12
N ASP A 123 0.66 -7.18 13.88
CA ASP A 123 -0.32 -8.11 14.43
C ASP A 123 -0.26 -8.16 15.98
N ALA A 124 0.92 -7.93 16.57
CA ALA A 124 1.13 -7.82 18.01
C ALA A 124 0.85 -6.42 18.60
N GLY A 125 0.43 -5.44 17.78
CA GLY A 125 0.18 -4.07 18.21
C GLY A 125 1.44 -3.24 18.48
N LEU A 126 2.60 -3.70 17.99
CA LEU A 126 3.87 -2.99 18.09
C LEU A 126 4.12 -2.12 16.86
N VAL A 127 5.05 -1.16 16.99
CA VAL A 127 5.53 -0.38 15.84
C VAL A 127 6.24 -1.33 14.88
N GLU A 128 5.87 -1.30 13.60
CA GLU A 128 6.44 -2.19 12.57
C GLU A 128 7.96 -2.01 12.42
N LEU A 129 8.43 -0.76 12.51
CA LEU A 129 9.84 -0.39 12.46
C LEU A 129 10.36 -0.10 13.87
N ASP A 130 11.35 -0.87 14.30
CA ASP A 130 11.92 -0.79 15.65
C ASP A 130 13.40 -1.15 15.60
N ASP A 131 14.16 -0.19 15.08
CA ASP A 131 15.60 -0.32 14.96
C ASP A 131 16.26 -0.06 16.32
N PRO A 132 17.08 -1.00 16.84
CA PRO A 132 17.82 -0.80 18.07
C PRO A 132 18.76 0.39 17.95
N LEU A 133 18.90 1.17 19.03
CA LEU A 133 19.85 2.26 19.09
C LEU A 133 21.28 1.72 19.24
N PRO A 134 22.32 2.53 18.96
CA PRO A 134 23.69 2.11 19.20
C PRO A 134 23.90 1.67 20.66
N GLY A 135 24.25 0.40 20.87
CA GLY A 135 24.46 -0.20 22.19
C GLY A 135 23.31 -1.06 22.69
N ASP A 136 22.14 -1.00 22.06
CA ASP A 136 21.03 -1.90 22.33
C ASP A 136 21.28 -3.29 21.71
N PRO A 137 20.65 -4.35 22.24
CA PRO A 137 20.74 -5.68 21.64
C PRO A 137 20.15 -5.72 20.22
N ASP A 138 20.79 -6.51 19.34
CA ASP A 138 20.28 -6.74 17.99
C ASP A 138 18.89 -7.37 18.03
N ASN A 139 17.96 -6.85 17.24
CA ASN A 139 16.68 -7.51 16.98
C ASN A 139 16.83 -8.61 15.91
N ALA A 140 15.76 -9.39 15.68
CA ALA A 140 15.77 -10.47 14.68
C ALA A 140 16.19 -10.01 13.28
N PHE A 141 15.76 -8.82 12.85
CA PHE A 141 16.14 -8.26 11.55
C PHE A 141 17.66 -8.02 11.45
N PHE A 142 18.28 -7.43 12.46
CA PHE A 142 19.73 -7.17 12.45
C PHE A 142 20.56 -8.46 12.50
N ILE A 143 20.10 -9.46 13.26
CA ILE A 143 20.73 -10.79 13.27
C ILE A 143 20.65 -11.42 11.88
N ILE A 144 19.47 -11.41 11.25
CA ILE A 144 19.25 -11.96 9.91
C ILE A 144 20.05 -11.20 8.85
N LYS A 145 20.10 -9.87 8.93
CA LYS A 145 20.90 -9.03 8.03
C LYS A 145 22.38 -9.43 8.07
N ARG A 146 22.93 -9.64 9.26
CA ARG A 146 24.31 -10.11 9.46
C ARG A 146 24.52 -11.52 8.90
N LEU A 147 23.60 -12.45 9.16
CA LEU A 147 23.64 -13.82 8.62
C LEU A 147 23.68 -13.82 7.08
N LEU A 148 22.82 -13.02 6.45
CA LEU A 148 22.73 -12.92 4.99
C LEU A 148 23.87 -12.10 4.38
N ARG A 149 24.75 -11.47 5.18
CA ARG A 149 25.82 -10.58 4.69
C ARG A 149 25.31 -9.58 3.65
N ALA A 150 24.08 -9.11 3.84
CA ALA A 150 23.43 -8.17 2.95
C ALA A 150 23.78 -6.76 3.44
N ALA A 151 24.73 -6.11 2.76
CA ALA A 151 25.21 -4.76 3.09
C ALA A 151 24.19 -3.69 2.69
#